data_AF-F9GAJ2-F1
#
_entry.id   AF-F9GAJ2-F1
#
_cell.length_a   1.000
_cell.length_b   1.000
_cell.length_c   1.000
_cell.angle_alpha   90.00
_cell.angle_beta   90.00
_cell.angle_gamma   90.00
#
_symmetry.space_group_name_H-M   'P 1'
#
loop_
_entity.id
_entity.type
_entity.pdbx_description
1 polymer ?
#
loop_
_entity_poly.entity_id
_entity_poly.type
_entity_poly.pdbx_seq_one_letter_code
_entity_poly.pdbx_strand_id
1 'polypeptide(L)'
;MANPQDYTVGWICALNSESVAAQAFLDEEHEGPREAGSEIINIVIAVLPDGEYGTAVAVAVARDMRHSFLNIRIGLLVGIGGGTPSPNHDIRLGDIVVSSRGGGRGGVFQYDFGKTIQNQSFQETQVLDQPPTLNEDVDMALKKIKKRKKYSRRPASSDKLYRADITHPPNSSEGCSVVCGDDLSHILARTERDEEDDNPAIHYGLIASANQLMMDALVRDRLAAEKGVLCFEMEAAGLINHFPCLVIRGICDYSDSHNKDWQGFAAMVAAAYAKDLLRQIPPNKVEAERRIGEVLSSIETVRSNQHVAAIKDWLSPPDSSTNTNHARQLRHEGTEEWFLNSAAFREWEIGITSASVALRAAGMWQDSSKHDDSRSSYEYRPLYNP
;
A
#
# COMPACT_ATOMS: atom_id res chain seq x y z
N MET A 1 -17.94 -26.64 -15.12
CA MET A 1 -17.05 -25.57 -14.60
C MET A 1 -16.63 -25.94 -13.18
N ALA A 2 -15.39 -25.68 -12.80
CA ALA A 2 -14.93 -25.86 -11.43
C ALA A 2 -15.75 -25.00 -10.45
N ASN A 3 -15.92 -25.46 -9.20
CA ASN A 3 -16.68 -24.73 -8.19
C ASN A 3 -15.82 -23.56 -7.64
N PRO A 4 -16.25 -22.29 -7.76
CA PRO A 4 -15.46 -21.15 -7.28
C PRO A 4 -15.16 -21.16 -5.78
N GLN A 5 -15.93 -21.93 -4.99
CA GLN A 5 -15.69 -22.09 -3.55
C GLN A 5 -14.46 -22.94 -3.24
N ASP A 6 -13.96 -23.72 -4.21
CA ASP A 6 -12.81 -24.59 -3.98
C ASP A 6 -11.49 -23.82 -4.08
N TYR A 7 -11.51 -22.56 -4.53
CA TYR A 7 -10.33 -21.72 -4.75
C TYR A 7 -10.02 -20.87 -3.53
N THR A 8 -8.82 -21.06 -2.97
CA THR A 8 -8.38 -20.43 -1.73
C THR A 8 -7.29 -19.38 -1.93
N VAL A 9 -6.64 -19.35 -3.09
CA VAL A 9 -5.57 -18.40 -3.40
C VAL A 9 -5.94 -17.59 -4.63
N GLY A 10 -5.90 -16.27 -4.51
CA GLY A 10 -6.01 -15.35 -5.64
C GLY A 10 -4.63 -14.83 -6.03
N TRP A 11 -4.26 -14.98 -7.29
CA TRP A 11 -2.99 -14.56 -7.85
C TRP A 11 -3.23 -13.54 -8.96
N ILE A 12 -2.79 -12.30 -8.76
CA ILE A 12 -2.96 -11.20 -9.71
C ILE A 12 -1.64 -10.94 -10.43
N CYS A 13 -1.70 -10.87 -11.76
CA CYS A 13 -0.62 -10.47 -12.65
C CYS A 13 -1.01 -9.17 -13.38
N ALA A 14 -0.07 -8.24 -13.53
CA ALA A 14 -0.27 -7.01 -14.28
C ALA A 14 -0.12 -7.20 -15.80
N LEU A 15 0.76 -8.12 -16.22
CA LEU A 15 1.10 -8.33 -17.63
C LEU A 15 0.82 -9.77 -18.08
N ASN A 16 0.55 -9.95 -19.38
CA ASN A 16 0.43 -11.29 -19.98
C ASN A 16 1.71 -12.12 -19.84
N SER A 17 2.89 -11.50 -19.91
CA SER A 17 4.16 -12.22 -19.70
C SER A 17 4.25 -12.80 -18.28
N GLU A 18 3.71 -12.11 -17.29
CA GLU A 18 3.65 -12.56 -15.89
C GLU A 18 2.63 -13.69 -15.71
N SER A 19 1.48 -13.60 -16.38
CA SER A 19 0.46 -14.65 -16.33
C SER A 19 0.90 -15.93 -17.03
N VAL A 20 1.58 -15.82 -18.17
CA VAL A 20 2.21 -16.96 -18.87
C VAL A 20 3.26 -17.62 -17.97
N ALA A 21 4.08 -16.81 -17.29
CA ALA A 21 5.04 -17.34 -16.32
C ALA A 21 4.35 -18.07 -15.16
N ALA A 22 3.30 -17.48 -14.59
CA ALA A 22 2.51 -18.11 -13.52
C ALA A 22 1.94 -19.46 -13.97
N GLN A 23 1.26 -19.49 -15.11
CA GLN A 23 0.68 -20.72 -15.69
C GLN A 23 1.74 -21.79 -15.95
N ALA A 24 2.90 -21.41 -16.50
CA ALA A 24 3.98 -22.35 -16.80
C ALA A 24 4.57 -23.03 -15.56
N PHE A 25 4.47 -22.39 -14.38
CA PHE A 25 4.90 -22.98 -13.13
C PHE A 25 3.81 -23.80 -12.45
N LEU A 26 2.53 -23.55 -12.64
CA LEU A 26 1.47 -24.35 -12.02
C LEU A 26 1.35 -25.74 -12.65
N ASP A 27 0.84 -26.70 -11.87
CA ASP A 27 0.93 -28.12 -12.22
C ASP A 27 -0.18 -28.57 -13.20
N GLU A 28 -1.44 -28.18 -12.97
CA GLU A 28 -2.59 -28.59 -13.79
C GLU A 28 -3.55 -27.42 -14.03
N GLU A 29 -4.08 -27.31 -15.26
CA GLU A 29 -5.14 -26.38 -15.61
C GLU A 29 -6.52 -27.03 -15.41
N HIS A 30 -7.46 -26.30 -14.80
CA HIS A 30 -8.79 -26.84 -14.48
C HIS A 30 -9.80 -26.56 -15.61
N GLU A 31 -10.15 -27.58 -16.40
CA GLU A 31 -11.24 -27.47 -17.40
C GLU A 31 -12.65 -27.75 -16.83
N GLY A 32 -12.77 -28.25 -15.59
CA GLY A 32 -14.07 -28.66 -15.00
C GLY A 32 -13.97 -29.10 -13.53
N PRO A 33 -15.10 -29.37 -12.86
CA PRO A 33 -15.11 -29.66 -11.44
C PRO A 33 -14.52 -31.05 -11.18
N ARG A 34 -13.43 -31.10 -10.43
CA ARG A 34 -12.95 -32.31 -9.76
C ARG A 34 -13.46 -32.30 -8.32
N GLU A 35 -13.59 -33.49 -7.73
CA GLU A 35 -13.62 -33.60 -6.27
C GLU A 35 -12.27 -33.11 -5.76
N ALA A 36 -12.26 -31.95 -5.09
CA ALA A 36 -11.08 -31.39 -4.46
C ALA A 36 -10.58 -32.40 -3.41
N GLY A 37 -9.47 -33.07 -3.69
CA GLY A 37 -8.75 -33.81 -2.66
C GLY A 37 -8.26 -32.82 -1.60
N SER A 38 -8.38 -33.17 -0.32
CA SER A 38 -8.06 -32.31 0.84
C SER A 38 -6.59 -31.88 0.96
N GLU A 39 -5.76 -32.20 -0.04
CA GLU A 39 -4.31 -31.98 -0.05
C GLU A 39 -3.85 -31.00 -1.15
N ILE A 40 -4.76 -30.39 -1.93
CA ILE A 40 -4.42 -29.51 -3.06
C ILE A 40 -4.82 -28.06 -2.77
N ILE A 41 -3.94 -27.11 -3.07
CA ILE A 41 -4.24 -25.67 -3.04
C ILE A 41 -4.71 -25.25 -4.43
N ASN A 42 -5.95 -24.79 -4.53
CA ASN A 42 -6.50 -24.28 -5.79
C ASN A 42 -6.27 -22.77 -5.90
N ILE A 43 -5.71 -22.36 -7.04
CA ILE A 43 -5.27 -20.99 -7.31
C ILE A 43 -6.08 -20.45 -8.49
N VAL A 44 -6.67 -19.26 -8.32
CA VAL A 44 -7.24 -18.50 -9.44
C VAL A 44 -6.24 -17.43 -9.84
N ILE A 45 -5.89 -17.40 -11.13
CA ILE A 45 -5.05 -16.35 -11.71
C ILE A 45 -5.96 -15.33 -12.39
N ALA A 46 -5.75 -14.04 -12.13
CA ALA A 46 -6.32 -12.97 -12.93
C ALA A 46 -5.20 -12.09 -13.50
N VAL A 47 -5.45 -11.56 -14.69
CA VAL A 47 -4.54 -10.69 -15.41
C VAL A 47 -5.26 -9.39 -15.66
N LEU A 48 -4.54 -8.27 -15.55
CA LEU A 48 -5.07 -6.98 -15.99
C LEU A 48 -5.31 -7.00 -17.51
N PRO A 49 -6.30 -6.23 -18.01
CA PRO A 49 -6.55 -6.12 -19.45
C PRO A 49 -5.31 -5.65 -20.23
N ASP A 50 -5.19 -6.12 -21.47
CA ASP A 50 -4.03 -5.83 -22.32
C ASP A 50 -3.79 -4.33 -22.49
N GLY A 51 -2.59 -3.88 -22.12
CA GLY A 51 -2.19 -2.48 -22.22
C GLY A 51 -2.73 -1.58 -21.11
N GLU A 52 -3.50 -2.13 -20.17
CA GLU A 52 -3.97 -1.44 -18.97
C GLU A 52 -3.09 -1.81 -17.77
N TYR A 53 -2.65 -0.80 -17.03
CA TYR A 53 -1.83 -0.96 -15.82
C TYR A 53 -2.13 0.15 -14.83
N GLY A 54 -1.59 0.01 -13.62
CA GLY A 54 -1.81 0.97 -12.55
C GLY A 54 -2.89 0.54 -11.55
N THR A 55 -2.99 1.33 -10.50
CA THR A 55 -3.72 0.98 -9.27
C THR A 55 -5.23 0.77 -9.47
N ALA A 56 -5.89 1.59 -10.29
CA ALA A 56 -7.34 1.53 -10.47
C ALA A 56 -7.80 0.24 -11.18
N VAL A 57 -7.06 -0.16 -12.22
CA VAL A 57 -7.33 -1.37 -13.01
C VAL A 57 -7.10 -2.60 -12.14
N ALA A 58 -6.00 -2.62 -11.39
CA ALA A 58 -5.70 -3.69 -10.44
C ALA A 58 -6.83 -3.88 -9.41
N VAL A 59 -7.37 -2.78 -8.86
CA VAL A 59 -8.51 -2.82 -7.93
C VAL A 59 -9.76 -3.39 -8.57
N ALA A 60 -10.08 -3.03 -9.81
CA ALA A 60 -11.23 -3.56 -10.52
C ALA A 60 -11.13 -5.09 -10.70
N VAL A 61 -9.98 -5.58 -11.20
CA VAL A 61 -9.71 -7.01 -11.37
C VAL A 61 -9.78 -7.76 -10.03
N ALA A 62 -9.18 -7.21 -8.98
CA ALA A 62 -9.20 -7.82 -7.66
C ALA A 62 -10.60 -7.89 -7.05
N ARG A 63 -11.41 -6.84 -7.28
CA ARG A 63 -12.80 -6.80 -6.86
C ARG A 63 -13.62 -7.87 -7.58
N ASP A 64 -13.47 -7.99 -8.89
CA ASP A 64 -14.17 -8.98 -9.71
C ASP A 64 -13.77 -10.41 -9.28
N MET A 65 -12.47 -10.67 -9.13
CA MET A 65 -11.96 -11.94 -8.62
C MET A 65 -12.59 -12.29 -7.26
N ARG A 66 -12.61 -11.35 -6.30
CA ARG A 66 -13.20 -11.56 -4.97
C ARG A 66 -14.70 -11.83 -5.03
N HIS A 67 -15.43 -11.19 -5.94
CA HIS A 67 -16.87 -11.43 -6.11
C HIS A 67 -17.16 -12.79 -6.75
N SER A 68 -16.33 -13.24 -7.69
CA SER A 68 -16.48 -14.54 -8.34
C SER A 68 -15.99 -15.70 -7.46
N PHE A 69 -14.94 -15.50 -6.67
CA PHE A 69 -14.28 -16.52 -5.85
C PHE A 69 -14.30 -16.11 -4.36
N LEU A 70 -15.40 -16.43 -3.69
CA LEU A 70 -15.68 -15.98 -2.32
C LEU A 70 -14.79 -16.65 -1.26
N ASN A 71 -14.17 -17.79 -1.57
CA ASN A 71 -13.33 -18.55 -0.63
C ASN A 71 -11.84 -18.18 -0.71
N ILE A 72 -11.46 -17.09 -1.40
CA ILE A 72 -10.06 -16.64 -1.40
C ILE A 72 -9.66 -16.21 0.02
N ARG A 73 -8.56 -16.80 0.49
CA ARG A 73 -7.96 -16.57 1.81
C ARG A 73 -6.55 -15.97 1.73
N ILE A 74 -5.80 -16.30 0.68
CA ILE A 74 -4.47 -15.73 0.42
C ILE A 74 -4.51 -14.95 -0.90
N GLY A 75 -4.06 -13.70 -0.87
CA GLY A 75 -3.87 -12.88 -2.06
C GLY A 75 -2.39 -12.75 -2.40
N LEU A 76 -2.04 -12.86 -3.68
CA LEU A 76 -0.70 -12.63 -4.20
C LEU A 76 -0.79 -11.62 -5.35
N LEU A 77 0.12 -10.65 -5.34
CA LEU A 77 0.41 -9.80 -6.49
C LEU A 77 1.82 -10.16 -6.96
N VAL A 78 1.91 -10.89 -8.07
CA VAL A 78 3.18 -11.44 -8.55
C VAL A 78 3.45 -10.91 -9.94
N GLY A 79 4.64 -10.35 -10.12
CA GLY A 79 5.02 -9.79 -11.40
C GLY A 79 6.44 -9.28 -11.41
N ILE A 80 6.71 -8.34 -12.30
CA ILE A 80 7.99 -7.67 -12.41
C ILE A 80 7.98 -6.35 -11.66
N GLY A 81 9.17 -5.86 -11.31
CA GLY A 81 9.39 -4.54 -10.77
C GLY A 81 10.82 -4.08 -11.03
N GLY A 82 11.07 -2.79 -10.83
CA GLY A 82 12.40 -2.22 -10.94
C GLY A 82 13.14 -2.25 -9.60
N GLY A 83 14.39 -2.69 -9.61
CA GLY A 83 15.21 -2.90 -8.42
C GLY A 83 15.92 -1.63 -7.96
N THR A 84 16.23 -1.57 -6.67
CA THR A 84 16.94 -0.44 -6.05
C THR A 84 18.25 -0.91 -5.43
N PRO A 85 19.36 -0.97 -6.20
CA PRO A 85 20.65 -1.37 -5.67
C PRO A 85 21.15 -0.35 -4.64
N SER A 86 21.67 -0.83 -3.51
CA SER A 86 22.25 0.02 -2.47
C SER A 86 23.41 -0.69 -1.77
N PRO A 87 24.27 0.02 -1.01
CA PRO A 87 25.33 -0.63 -0.25
C PRO A 87 24.84 -1.69 0.75
N ASN A 88 23.60 -1.55 1.24
CA ASN A 88 23.01 -2.48 2.20
C ASN A 88 22.25 -3.63 1.54
N HIS A 89 21.82 -3.43 0.28
CA HIS A 89 21.06 -4.40 -0.50
C HIS A 89 21.59 -4.41 -1.92
N ASP A 90 22.46 -5.38 -2.22
CA ASP A 90 22.96 -5.63 -3.56
C ASP A 90 21.87 -6.30 -4.41
N ILE A 91 20.85 -5.52 -4.80
CA ILE A 91 19.76 -5.96 -5.66
C ILE A 91 20.25 -6.02 -7.11
N ARG A 92 19.98 -7.13 -7.78
CA ARG A 92 20.42 -7.39 -9.14
C ARG A 92 19.28 -7.85 -10.06
N LEU A 93 19.47 -7.72 -11.38
CA LEU A 93 18.48 -8.21 -12.35
C LEU A 93 18.27 -9.72 -12.20
N GLY A 94 17.00 -10.12 -12.12
CA GLY A 94 16.58 -11.49 -11.82
C GLY A 94 16.49 -11.84 -10.34
N ASP A 95 16.88 -10.95 -9.41
CA ASP A 95 16.54 -11.12 -7.99
C ASP A 95 15.03 -10.98 -7.76
N ILE A 96 14.61 -11.31 -6.54
CA ILE A 96 13.21 -11.27 -6.12
C ILE A 96 13.11 -10.34 -4.91
N VAL A 97 12.17 -9.40 -4.95
CA VAL A 97 11.80 -8.56 -3.81
C VAL A 97 10.41 -8.97 -3.35
N VAL A 98 10.29 -9.27 -2.06
CA VAL A 98 9.04 -9.62 -1.40
C VAL A 98 8.68 -8.53 -0.42
N SER A 99 7.45 -8.01 -0.50
CA SER A 99 6.97 -7.01 0.45
C SER A 99 7.01 -7.57 1.86
N SER A 100 7.72 -6.92 2.77
CA SER A 100 7.82 -7.32 4.17
C SER A 100 7.59 -6.13 5.09
N ARG A 101 6.98 -6.38 6.24
CA ARG A 101 6.89 -5.38 7.31
C ARG A 101 8.28 -5.05 7.86
N GLY A 102 8.52 -3.78 8.19
CA GLY A 102 9.76 -3.34 8.80
C GLY A 102 9.63 -1.95 9.45
N GLY A 103 10.22 -1.77 10.64
CA GLY A 103 10.31 -0.45 11.30
C GLY A 103 8.97 0.26 11.54
N GLY A 104 7.89 -0.50 11.82
CA GLY A 104 6.54 0.06 12.07
C GLY A 104 5.76 0.47 10.82
N ARG A 105 6.30 0.25 9.62
CA ARG A 105 5.67 0.58 8.33
C ARG A 105 5.14 -0.67 7.62
N GLY A 106 4.13 -0.49 6.76
CA GLY A 106 3.64 -1.52 5.85
C GLY A 106 4.71 -1.96 4.85
N GLY A 107 4.51 -3.10 4.18
CA GLY A 107 5.45 -3.61 3.17
C GLY A 107 5.40 -2.88 1.82
N VAL A 108 4.47 -1.93 1.68
CA VAL A 108 4.31 -1.12 0.46
C VAL A 108 4.07 0.34 0.82
N PHE A 109 4.58 1.22 -0.02
CA PHE A 109 4.53 2.67 0.13
C PHE A 109 4.09 3.32 -1.18
N GLN A 110 3.00 4.10 -1.17
CA GLN A 110 2.58 4.87 -2.34
C GLN A 110 3.32 6.21 -2.39
N TYR A 111 4.19 6.40 -3.39
CA TYR A 111 5.07 7.59 -3.42
C TYR A 111 4.52 8.76 -4.25
N ASP A 112 3.46 8.55 -5.04
CA ASP A 112 2.82 9.59 -5.85
C ASP A 112 1.54 10.15 -5.19
N PHE A 113 1.22 9.74 -3.96
CA PHE A 113 0.01 10.16 -3.26
C PHE A 113 0.30 11.10 -2.09
N GLY A 114 -0.10 12.35 -2.24
CA GLY A 114 0.34 13.42 -1.36
C GLY A 114 -0.14 14.80 -1.76
N LYS A 115 0.40 15.80 -1.07
CA LYS A 115 0.11 17.21 -1.29
C LYS A 115 1.30 17.89 -1.92
N THR A 116 1.03 18.68 -2.94
CA THR A 116 1.97 19.68 -3.45
C THR A 116 1.62 21.03 -2.83
N ILE A 117 2.54 21.61 -2.07
CA ILE A 117 2.37 22.93 -1.45
C ILE A 117 3.37 23.89 -2.11
N GLN A 118 2.92 25.10 -2.42
CA GLN A 118 3.76 26.12 -3.04
C GLN A 118 5.07 26.30 -2.25
N ASN A 119 6.21 26.23 -2.96
CA ASN A 119 7.56 26.35 -2.42
C ASN A 119 7.95 25.26 -1.41
N GLN A 120 7.32 24.08 -1.45
CA GLN A 120 7.68 22.93 -0.60
C GLN A 120 7.86 21.67 -1.44
N SER A 121 8.63 20.71 -0.91
CA SER A 121 8.68 19.37 -1.49
C SER A 121 7.30 18.70 -1.42
N PHE A 122 7.06 17.75 -2.32
CA PHE A 122 5.88 16.90 -2.24
C PHE A 122 5.80 16.24 -0.85
N GLN A 123 4.62 16.31 -0.22
CA GLN A 123 4.38 15.73 1.09
C GLN A 123 3.48 14.52 0.94
N GLU A 124 4.00 13.32 1.17
CA GLU A 124 3.19 12.11 1.10
C GLU A 124 2.17 12.11 2.25
N THR A 125 0.89 11.94 1.94
CA THR A 125 -0.18 12.08 2.94
C THR A 125 -0.82 10.77 3.36
N GLN A 126 -0.51 9.67 2.68
CA GLN A 126 -1.13 8.38 2.95
C GLN A 126 -0.13 7.39 3.51
N VAL A 127 -0.46 6.84 4.68
CA VAL A 127 0.05 5.55 5.12
C VAL A 127 -0.90 4.53 4.49
N LEU A 128 -0.43 3.76 3.51
CA LEU A 128 -1.20 2.61 3.05
C LEU A 128 -1.39 1.68 4.25
N ASP A 129 -2.63 1.21 4.46
CA ASP A 129 -2.87 0.27 5.55
C ASP A 129 -1.92 -0.91 5.38
N GLN A 130 -1.46 -1.43 6.51
CA GLN A 130 -0.55 -2.54 6.47
C GLN A 130 -1.25 -3.69 5.74
N PRO A 131 -0.58 -4.42 4.82
CA PRO A 131 -1.15 -5.68 4.33
C PRO A 131 -1.60 -6.44 5.58
N PRO A 132 -2.86 -6.96 5.66
CA PRO A 132 -3.24 -7.71 6.84
C PRO A 132 -2.18 -8.78 7.02
N THR A 133 -1.86 -9.06 8.28
CA THR A 133 -0.89 -10.09 8.65
C THR A 133 -1.15 -11.33 7.83
N LEU A 134 -0.45 -11.47 6.71
CA LEU A 134 -0.21 -12.73 6.06
C LEU A 134 0.49 -13.50 7.16
N ASN A 135 -0.21 -14.50 7.70
CA ASN A 135 0.00 -14.96 9.07
C ASN A 135 1.42 -15.44 9.33
N GLU A 136 1.70 -15.73 10.60
CA GLU A 136 2.93 -16.38 11.05
C GLU A 136 3.33 -17.58 10.18
N ASP A 137 2.36 -18.29 9.59
CA ASP A 137 2.58 -19.40 8.66
C ASP A 137 3.20 -18.96 7.31
N VAL A 138 2.74 -17.86 6.71
CA VAL A 138 3.38 -17.26 5.51
C VAL A 138 4.77 -16.77 5.89
N ASP A 139 4.91 -16.03 6.99
CA ASP A 139 6.21 -15.56 7.47
C ASP A 139 7.19 -16.73 7.78
N MET A 140 6.68 -17.84 8.30
CA MET A 140 7.46 -19.06 8.55
C MET A 140 7.83 -19.76 7.24
N ALA A 141 6.93 -19.79 6.25
CA ALA A 141 7.22 -20.29 4.91
C ALA A 141 8.29 -19.44 4.20
N LEU A 142 8.20 -18.11 4.28
CA LEU A 142 9.23 -17.19 3.75
C LEU A 142 10.60 -17.49 4.37
N LYS A 143 10.67 -17.76 5.67
CA LYS A 143 11.93 -18.14 6.34
C LYS A 143 12.53 -19.47 5.86
N LYS A 144 11.71 -20.38 5.32
CA LYS A 144 12.15 -21.71 4.83
C LYS A 144 12.70 -21.70 3.41
N ILE A 145 12.38 -20.70 2.57
CA ILE A 145 12.74 -20.66 1.13
C ILE A 145 14.18 -20.15 0.90
N LYS A 146 15.03 -20.22 1.91
CA LYS A 146 16.44 -19.83 1.77
C LYS A 146 17.20 -20.94 1.05
N LYS A 147 17.97 -20.58 0.02
CA LYS A 147 18.91 -21.44 -0.72
C LYS A 147 18.35 -22.27 -1.86
N ARG A 148 18.55 -21.79 -3.09
CA ARG A 148 18.40 -22.60 -4.31
C ARG A 148 19.54 -22.38 -5.30
N LYS A 149 20.53 -23.28 -5.27
CA LYS A 149 21.66 -23.37 -6.23
C LYS A 149 21.25 -23.80 -7.66
N LYS A 150 19.95 -23.96 -7.96
CA LYS A 150 19.45 -24.68 -9.15
C LYS A 150 18.77 -23.80 -10.21
N TYR A 151 18.68 -22.49 -10.00
CA TYR A 151 18.19 -21.58 -11.06
C TYR A 151 19.37 -21.05 -11.86
N SER A 152 19.44 -21.41 -13.14
CA SER A 152 20.42 -20.83 -14.04
C SER A 152 20.01 -19.39 -14.36
N ARG A 153 20.77 -18.45 -13.80
CA ARG A 153 20.68 -17.03 -14.12
C ARG A 153 21.19 -16.77 -15.53
N ARG A 154 20.69 -15.72 -16.19
CA ARG A 154 21.32 -15.18 -17.40
C ARG A 154 22.78 -14.78 -17.11
N PRO A 155 23.66 -14.73 -18.12
CA PRO A 155 25.08 -14.40 -17.91
C PRO A 155 25.26 -13.08 -17.16
N ALA A 156 26.20 -13.02 -16.21
CA ALA A 156 26.46 -11.81 -15.42
C ALA A 156 26.79 -10.58 -16.29
N SER A 157 27.36 -10.78 -17.48
CA SER A 157 27.64 -9.73 -18.47
C SER A 157 26.39 -9.01 -19.00
N SER A 158 25.21 -9.62 -18.87
CA SER A 158 23.92 -9.02 -19.26
C SER A 158 23.27 -8.22 -18.13
N ASP A 159 23.86 -8.25 -16.93
CA ASP A 159 23.40 -7.51 -15.75
C ASP A 159 24.25 -6.25 -15.53
N LYS A 160 23.86 -5.16 -16.19
CA LYS A 160 24.58 -3.88 -16.19
C LYS A 160 23.87 -2.85 -15.34
N LEU A 161 24.54 -2.34 -14.32
CA LEU A 161 24.08 -1.22 -13.50
C LEU A 161 24.84 0.04 -13.93
N TYR A 162 24.15 0.92 -14.63
CA TYR A 162 24.70 2.23 -14.99
C TYR A 162 24.74 3.15 -13.77
N ARG A 163 25.67 4.11 -13.78
CA ARG A 163 25.67 5.19 -12.79
C ARG A 163 24.40 6.04 -12.93
N ALA A 164 23.93 6.59 -11.82
CA ALA A 164 22.67 7.34 -11.77
C ALA A 164 22.67 8.64 -12.60
N ASP A 165 23.85 9.18 -12.95
CA ASP A 165 24.03 10.37 -13.79
C ASP A 165 24.02 10.06 -15.30
N ILE A 166 24.06 8.78 -15.69
CA ILE A 166 23.97 8.36 -17.08
C ILE A 166 22.50 8.08 -17.42
N THR A 167 21.97 8.84 -18.37
CA THR A 167 20.58 8.70 -18.83
C THR A 167 20.56 8.15 -20.24
N HIS A 168 19.83 7.05 -20.45
CA HIS A 168 19.51 6.58 -21.77
C HIS A 168 18.43 7.48 -22.41
N PRO A 169 18.66 8.07 -23.60
CA PRO A 169 17.68 8.93 -24.25
C PRO A 169 16.38 8.16 -24.56
N PRO A 170 15.20 8.70 -24.20
CA PRO A 170 13.92 7.98 -24.32
C PRO A 170 13.52 7.65 -25.76
N ASN A 171 14.07 8.36 -26.75
CA ASN A 171 13.77 8.18 -28.17
C ASN A 171 14.84 7.39 -28.92
N SER A 172 15.81 6.80 -28.22
CA SER A 172 16.82 5.96 -28.85
C SER A 172 16.27 4.56 -29.11
N SER A 173 16.42 4.07 -30.33
CA SER A 173 16.19 2.65 -30.68
C SER A 173 17.46 1.80 -30.55
N GLU A 174 18.61 2.44 -30.36
CA GLU A 174 19.89 1.75 -30.17
C GLU A 174 20.04 1.29 -28.72
N GLY A 175 20.64 0.12 -28.51
CA GLY A 175 20.85 -0.46 -27.18
C GLY A 175 21.83 0.33 -26.31
N CYS A 176 21.72 0.19 -24.98
CA CYS A 176 22.52 0.95 -24.02
C CYS A 176 24.04 0.82 -24.23
N SER A 177 24.54 -0.35 -24.68
CA SER A 177 25.97 -0.52 -25.01
C SER A 177 26.49 0.50 -26.02
N VAL A 178 25.66 0.91 -26.99
CA VAL A 178 26.03 1.86 -28.04
C VAL A 178 25.88 3.29 -27.54
N VAL A 179 24.76 3.59 -26.89
CA VAL A 179 24.37 4.97 -26.54
C VAL A 179 24.98 5.43 -25.23
N CYS A 180 24.96 4.54 -24.23
CA CYS A 180 25.41 4.81 -22.87
C CYS A 180 26.85 4.33 -22.64
N GLY A 181 27.43 3.54 -23.55
CA GLY A 181 28.74 2.93 -23.37
C GLY A 181 28.74 1.72 -22.41
N ASP A 182 29.84 0.97 -22.43
CA ASP A 182 30.05 -0.23 -21.61
C ASP A 182 31.32 -0.17 -20.76
N ASP A 183 31.97 0.99 -20.71
CA ASP A 183 33.20 1.17 -19.98
C ASP A 183 32.95 1.38 -18.47
N LEU A 184 33.99 1.14 -17.68
CA LEU A 184 33.93 1.22 -16.21
C LEU A 184 33.72 2.66 -15.69
N SER A 185 33.78 3.69 -16.54
CA SER A 185 33.41 5.04 -16.12
C SER A 185 31.90 5.26 -16.10
N HIS A 186 31.13 4.44 -16.83
CA HIS A 186 29.66 4.55 -16.92
C HIS A 186 28.93 3.43 -16.17
N ILE A 187 29.53 2.24 -16.08
CA ILE A 187 28.95 1.07 -15.40
C ILE A 187 29.59 0.89 -14.02
N LEU A 188 28.75 0.68 -13.01
CA LEU A 188 29.21 0.34 -11.66
C LEU A 188 29.69 -1.11 -11.62
N ALA A 189 31.00 -1.28 -11.37
CA ALA A 189 31.58 -2.59 -11.11
C ALA A 189 31.00 -3.18 -9.82
N ARG A 190 30.55 -4.43 -9.89
CA ARG A 190 30.02 -5.18 -8.74
C ARG A 190 30.78 -6.48 -8.60
N THR A 191 31.15 -6.81 -7.38
CA THR A 191 31.81 -8.08 -7.06
C THR A 191 30.90 -9.25 -7.46
N GLU A 192 31.45 -10.34 -7.95
CA GLU A 192 30.66 -11.56 -8.12
C GLU A 192 30.13 -12.03 -6.76
N ARG A 193 28.88 -12.51 -6.76
CA ARG A 193 28.33 -13.21 -5.59
C ARG A 193 29.05 -14.53 -5.45
N ASP A 194 29.36 -14.92 -4.22
CA ASP A 194 30.05 -16.17 -3.95
C ASP A 194 29.10 -17.39 -4.06
N GLU A 195 29.63 -18.60 -3.86
CA GLU A 195 28.80 -19.83 -3.92
C GLU A 195 27.86 -20.02 -2.71
N GLU A 196 28.03 -19.21 -1.67
CA GLU A 196 27.22 -19.21 -0.46
C GLU A 196 26.05 -18.20 -0.56
N ASP A 197 26.19 -17.20 -1.42
CA ASP A 197 25.16 -16.22 -1.78
C ASP A 197 24.03 -16.82 -2.62
N ASP A 198 22.79 -16.39 -2.36
CA ASP A 198 21.65 -16.72 -3.22
C ASP A 198 21.76 -16.02 -4.58
N ASN A 199 21.57 -16.77 -5.66
CA ASN A 199 21.64 -16.25 -7.02
C ASN A 199 20.65 -16.98 -7.94
N PRO A 200 19.42 -16.46 -8.14
CA PRO A 200 18.95 -15.14 -7.72
C PRO A 200 18.75 -15.00 -6.20
N ALA A 201 18.96 -13.80 -5.67
CA ALA A 201 18.76 -13.48 -4.25
C ALA A 201 17.31 -13.08 -3.97
N ILE A 202 16.87 -13.34 -2.74
CA ILE A 202 15.54 -12.94 -2.24
C ILE A 202 15.73 -11.84 -1.20
N HIS A 203 15.11 -10.69 -1.45
CA HIS A 203 15.15 -9.52 -0.59
C HIS A 203 13.76 -9.28 0.01
N TYR A 204 13.71 -9.02 1.32
CA TYR A 204 12.47 -8.73 2.04
C TYR A 204 12.48 -7.28 2.49
N GLY A 205 11.49 -6.49 2.07
CA GLY A 205 11.45 -5.09 2.48
C GLY A 205 10.36 -4.26 1.82
N LEU A 206 10.61 -2.95 1.74
CA LEU A 206 9.63 -1.98 1.29
C LEU A 206 9.58 -1.91 -0.24
N ILE A 207 8.37 -2.02 -0.79
CA ILE A 207 8.09 -1.83 -2.22
C ILE A 207 7.39 -0.48 -2.41
N ALA A 208 7.92 0.37 -3.27
CA ALA A 208 7.32 1.65 -3.65
C ALA A 208 6.37 1.44 -4.83
N SER A 209 5.16 1.98 -4.73
CA SER A 209 4.07 1.82 -5.69
C SER A 209 3.55 3.17 -6.17
N ALA A 210 3.19 3.30 -7.45
CA ALA A 210 2.59 4.52 -8.00
C ALA A 210 1.85 4.26 -9.32
N ASN A 211 1.09 5.24 -9.81
CA ASN A 211 0.56 5.22 -11.17
C ASN A 211 1.56 5.73 -12.22
N GLN A 212 2.81 5.98 -11.82
CA GLN A 212 3.88 6.46 -12.69
C GLN A 212 5.03 5.45 -12.73
N LEU A 213 5.55 5.17 -13.91
CA LEU A 213 6.73 4.33 -14.06
C LEU A 213 7.98 5.08 -13.59
N MET A 214 8.72 4.50 -12.63
CA MET A 214 10.02 5.06 -12.19
C MET A 214 11.11 4.78 -13.23
N MET A 215 11.65 5.84 -13.82
CA MET A 215 12.78 5.79 -14.77
C MET A 215 13.87 6.82 -14.43
N ASP A 216 13.91 7.29 -13.18
CA ASP A 216 14.83 8.31 -12.70
C ASP A 216 15.69 7.73 -11.56
N ALA A 217 16.95 7.43 -11.88
CA ALA A 217 17.90 6.85 -10.94
C ALA A 217 18.18 7.76 -9.73
N LEU A 218 18.12 9.08 -9.88
CA LEU A 218 18.36 10.02 -8.79
C LEU A 218 17.19 10.06 -7.82
N VAL A 219 15.96 10.03 -8.33
CA VAL A 219 14.75 9.92 -7.50
C VAL A 219 14.68 8.55 -6.82
N ARG A 220 14.99 7.48 -7.55
CA ARG A 220 15.12 6.11 -7.02
C ARG A 220 16.09 6.09 -5.83
N ASP A 221 17.32 6.56 -6.02
CA ASP A 221 18.37 6.53 -4.98
C ASP A 221 17.99 7.39 -3.76
N ARG A 222 17.31 8.53 -3.98
CA ARG A 222 16.78 9.36 -2.90
C ARG A 222 15.73 8.61 -2.07
N LEU A 223 14.73 8.02 -2.72
CA LEU A 223 13.69 7.25 -2.04
C LEU A 223 14.23 6.00 -1.34
N ALA A 224 15.25 5.36 -1.94
CA ALA A 224 16.01 4.28 -1.32
C ALA A 224 16.63 4.73 0.01
N ALA A 225 17.35 5.85 0.00
CA ALA A 225 18.05 6.38 1.17
C ALA A 225 17.07 6.88 2.25
N GLU A 226 16.00 7.58 1.87
CA GLU A 226 15.06 8.19 2.82
C GLU A 226 14.08 7.19 3.42
N LYS A 227 13.63 6.20 2.64
CA LYS A 227 12.53 5.30 3.04
C LYS A 227 12.94 3.83 3.13
N GLY A 228 14.08 3.44 2.55
CA GLY A 228 14.51 2.04 2.48
C GLY A 228 13.78 1.24 1.39
N VAL A 229 13.41 1.89 0.29
CA VAL A 229 12.77 1.22 -0.86
C VAL A 229 13.73 0.25 -1.52
N LEU A 230 13.24 -0.96 -1.81
CA LEU A 230 13.99 -2.02 -2.50
C LEU A 230 13.52 -2.24 -3.93
N CYS A 231 12.25 -1.92 -4.23
CA CYS A 231 11.62 -2.18 -5.51
C CYS A 231 10.58 -1.12 -5.84
N PHE A 232 10.43 -0.78 -7.12
CA PHE A 232 9.34 0.04 -7.66
C PHE A 232 8.41 -0.79 -8.54
N GLU A 233 7.10 -0.60 -8.40
CA GLU A 233 6.04 -1.22 -9.22
C GLU A 233 4.80 -0.30 -9.29
N MET A 234 3.72 -0.71 -9.97
CA MET A 234 2.62 0.21 -10.30
C MET A 234 1.20 -0.19 -9.82
N GLU A 235 1.03 -1.34 -9.16
CA GLU A 235 -0.31 -1.86 -8.85
C GLU A 235 -0.62 -1.92 -7.35
N ALA A 236 0.37 -2.25 -6.52
CA ALA A 236 0.14 -2.66 -5.12
C ALA A 236 -0.58 -1.61 -4.26
N ALA A 237 -0.30 -0.32 -4.46
CA ALA A 237 -0.92 0.75 -3.67
C ALA A 237 -2.45 0.76 -3.76
N GLY A 238 -3.01 0.42 -4.92
CA GLY A 238 -4.46 0.29 -5.08
C GLY A 238 -5.01 -0.94 -4.36
N LEU A 239 -4.26 -2.04 -4.39
CA LEU A 239 -4.72 -3.34 -3.94
C LEU A 239 -4.76 -3.49 -2.44
N ILE A 240 -3.78 -3.02 -1.69
CA ILE A 240 -3.61 -3.41 -0.28
C ILE A 240 -4.83 -3.14 0.61
N ASN A 241 -5.60 -2.09 0.30
CA ASN A 241 -6.82 -1.74 1.03
C ASN A 241 -8.08 -2.49 0.56
N HIS A 242 -8.06 -3.11 -0.63
CA HIS A 242 -9.23 -3.71 -1.29
C HIS A 242 -9.07 -5.21 -1.57
N PHE A 243 -7.83 -5.68 -1.54
CA PHE A 243 -7.39 -7.04 -1.76
C PHE A 243 -6.03 -7.22 -1.07
N PRO A 244 -6.04 -7.48 0.24
CA PRO A 244 -4.93 -8.04 0.99
C PRO A 244 -4.04 -9.01 0.22
N CYS A 245 -2.83 -8.59 -0.15
CA CYS A 245 -1.93 -9.44 -0.89
C CYS A 245 -0.47 -9.33 -0.45
N LEU A 246 0.27 -10.43 -0.60
CA LEU A 246 1.73 -10.41 -0.61
C LEU A 246 2.19 -9.94 -1.98
N VAL A 247 3.07 -8.95 -2.03
CA VAL A 247 3.65 -8.46 -3.28
C VAL A 247 5.00 -9.13 -3.51
N ILE A 248 5.15 -9.79 -4.66
CA ILE A 248 6.35 -10.53 -5.05
C ILE A 248 6.78 -10.01 -6.43
N ARG A 249 7.92 -9.31 -6.48
CA ARG A 249 8.43 -8.71 -7.70
C ARG A 249 9.77 -9.31 -8.11
N GLY A 250 9.83 -9.87 -9.32
CA GLY A 250 11.09 -10.19 -9.97
C GLY A 250 11.70 -8.93 -10.57
N ILE A 251 13.00 -8.74 -10.39
CA ILE A 251 13.68 -7.50 -10.80
C ILE A 251 14.02 -7.53 -12.29
N CYS A 252 13.38 -6.67 -13.09
CA CYS A 252 13.54 -6.61 -14.55
C CYS A 252 14.34 -5.41 -15.07
N ASP A 253 14.49 -4.37 -14.26
CA ASP A 253 15.29 -3.18 -14.55
C ASP A 253 15.77 -2.57 -13.21
N TYR A 254 16.45 -1.44 -13.26
CA TYR A 254 16.92 -0.72 -12.08
C TYR A 254 16.12 0.56 -11.80
N SER A 255 14.86 0.64 -12.25
CA SER A 255 14.04 1.86 -12.09
C SER A 255 14.74 3.12 -12.62
N ASP A 256 15.46 2.95 -13.72
CA ASP A 256 16.18 3.99 -14.43
C ASP A 256 15.77 3.98 -15.91
N SER A 257 16.49 4.70 -16.75
CA SER A 257 16.17 4.85 -18.17
C SER A 257 16.66 3.69 -19.04
N HIS A 258 17.34 2.68 -18.48
CA HIS A 258 18.03 1.65 -19.26
C HIS A 258 17.15 0.44 -19.59
N ASN A 259 17.75 -0.54 -20.28
CA ASN A 259 17.10 -1.63 -20.97
C ASN A 259 16.22 -2.54 -20.07
N LYS A 260 15.14 -3.07 -20.66
CA LYS A 260 14.09 -3.90 -20.06
C LYS A 260 14.13 -5.38 -20.52
N ASP A 261 15.23 -5.84 -21.10
CA ASP A 261 15.37 -7.21 -21.64
C ASP A 261 15.16 -8.36 -20.63
N TRP A 262 15.12 -8.05 -19.34
CA TRP A 262 14.99 -9.03 -18.27
C TRP A 262 13.55 -9.33 -17.85
N GLN A 263 12.54 -8.62 -18.38
CA GLN A 263 11.13 -8.80 -17.98
C GLN A 263 10.67 -10.26 -17.98
N GLY A 264 10.93 -11.00 -19.06
CA GLY A 264 10.53 -12.41 -19.15
C GLY A 264 11.20 -13.30 -18.10
N PHE A 265 12.51 -13.09 -17.84
CA PHE A 265 13.22 -13.86 -16.82
C PHE A 265 12.76 -13.48 -15.41
N ALA A 266 12.59 -12.18 -15.15
CA ALA A 266 12.10 -11.63 -13.89
C ALA A 266 10.69 -12.15 -13.55
N ALA A 267 9.77 -12.20 -14.52
CA ALA A 267 8.46 -12.78 -14.36
C ALA A 267 8.53 -14.28 -13.97
N MET A 268 9.40 -15.04 -14.65
CA MET A 268 9.60 -16.46 -14.37
C MET A 268 10.13 -16.72 -12.95
N VAL A 269 11.13 -15.98 -12.49
CA VAL A 269 11.67 -16.17 -11.13
C VAL A 269 10.67 -15.77 -10.05
N ALA A 270 9.89 -14.70 -10.27
CA ALA A 270 8.83 -14.29 -9.34
C ALA A 270 7.73 -15.36 -9.23
N ALA A 271 7.29 -15.91 -10.37
CA ALA A 271 6.30 -16.99 -10.41
C ALA A 271 6.82 -18.28 -9.78
N ALA A 272 8.08 -18.65 -10.03
CA ALA A 272 8.72 -19.81 -9.41
C ALA A 272 8.72 -19.67 -7.88
N TYR A 273 9.14 -18.51 -7.37
CA TYR A 273 9.16 -18.23 -5.94
C TYR A 273 7.77 -18.26 -5.31
N ALA A 274 6.76 -17.67 -5.97
CA ALA A 274 5.38 -17.70 -5.50
C ALA A 274 4.83 -19.14 -5.43
N LYS A 275 5.10 -19.99 -6.43
CA LYS A 275 4.77 -21.43 -6.34
C LYS A 275 5.47 -22.10 -5.16
N ASP A 276 6.77 -21.86 -5.01
CA ASP A 276 7.54 -22.47 -3.94
C ASP A 276 7.05 -22.05 -2.56
N LEU A 277 6.65 -20.79 -2.41
CA LEU A 277 6.03 -20.27 -1.20
C LEU A 277 4.75 -21.04 -0.87
N LEU A 278 3.85 -21.17 -1.84
CA LEU A 278 2.59 -21.89 -1.63
C LEU A 278 2.84 -23.36 -1.28
N ARG A 279 3.85 -24.02 -1.86
CA ARG A 279 4.22 -25.40 -1.51
C ARG A 279 4.72 -25.58 -0.08
N GLN A 280 5.20 -24.52 0.57
CA GLN A 280 5.62 -24.58 1.98
C GLN A 280 4.45 -24.44 2.95
N ILE A 281 3.26 -24.07 2.47
CA ILE A 281 2.07 -23.86 3.28
C ILE A 281 1.16 -25.07 3.12
N PRO A 282 0.91 -25.86 4.18
CA PRO A 282 -0.03 -26.96 4.11
C PRO A 282 -1.45 -26.49 3.74
N PRO A 283 -2.23 -27.24 2.94
CA PRO A 283 -3.58 -26.85 2.52
C PRO A 283 -4.53 -26.57 3.69
N ASN A 284 -4.44 -27.35 4.77
CA ASN A 284 -5.22 -27.13 5.99
C ASN A 284 -4.89 -25.81 6.70
N LYS A 285 -3.65 -25.31 6.56
CA LYS A 285 -3.27 -23.98 7.06
C LYS A 285 -3.89 -22.90 6.20
N VAL A 286 -3.89 -23.05 4.87
CA VAL A 286 -4.59 -22.13 3.97
C VAL A 286 -6.07 -22.06 4.32
N GLU A 287 -6.74 -23.21 4.52
CA GLU A 287 -8.17 -23.26 4.87
C GLU A 287 -8.49 -22.69 6.26
N ALA A 288 -7.55 -22.72 7.19
CA ALA A 288 -7.71 -22.11 8.50
C ALA A 288 -7.71 -20.57 8.43
N GLU A 289 -7.24 -19.98 7.32
CA GLU A 289 -7.15 -18.54 7.19
C GLU A 289 -8.47 -17.85 6.95
N ARG A 290 -8.62 -16.64 7.48
CA ARG A 290 -9.84 -15.85 7.21
C ARG A 290 -9.93 -15.51 5.73
N ARG A 291 -11.15 -15.53 5.20
CA ARG A 291 -11.40 -15.12 3.81
C ARG A 291 -11.09 -13.64 3.65
N ILE A 292 -10.54 -13.25 2.52
CA ILE A 292 -10.21 -11.84 2.22
C ILE A 292 -11.46 -10.96 2.34
N GLY A 293 -12.64 -11.45 1.92
CA GLY A 293 -13.90 -10.73 2.08
C GLY A 293 -14.23 -10.39 3.54
N GLU A 294 -13.99 -11.31 4.47
CA GLU A 294 -14.25 -11.13 5.91
C GLU A 294 -13.22 -10.20 6.57
N VAL A 295 -11.96 -10.27 6.13
CA VAL A 295 -10.89 -9.37 6.59
C VAL A 295 -11.24 -7.93 6.21
N LEU A 296 -11.69 -7.71 4.97
CA LEU A 296 -12.06 -6.38 4.48
C LEU A 296 -13.30 -5.82 5.17
N SER A 297 -14.35 -6.61 5.37
CA SER A 297 -15.54 -6.16 6.11
C SER A 297 -15.21 -5.76 7.54
N SER A 298 -14.24 -6.43 8.16
CA SER A 298 -13.74 -6.08 9.49
C SER A 298 -13.01 -4.73 9.48
N ILE A 299 -12.15 -4.48 8.48
CA ILE A 299 -11.42 -3.21 8.32
C ILE A 299 -12.39 -2.06 8.04
N GLU A 300 -13.36 -2.25 7.15
CA GLU A 300 -14.40 -1.26 6.84
C GLU A 300 -15.22 -0.88 8.09
N THR A 301 -15.56 -1.87 8.92
CA THR A 301 -16.27 -1.64 10.19
C THR A 301 -15.44 -0.79 11.16
N VAL A 302 -14.14 -1.09 11.31
CA VAL A 302 -13.23 -0.31 12.16
C VAL A 302 -13.09 1.12 11.64
N ARG A 303 -12.89 1.31 10.34
CA ARG A 303 -12.82 2.64 9.70
C ARG A 303 -14.11 3.44 9.89
N SER A 304 -15.26 2.80 9.71
CA SER A 304 -16.57 3.44 9.94
C SER A 304 -16.71 3.91 11.39
N ASN A 305 -16.33 3.07 12.36
CA ASN A 305 -16.36 3.43 13.78
C ASN A 305 -15.42 4.59 14.12
N GLN A 306 -14.20 4.62 13.55
CA GLN A 306 -13.27 5.74 13.72
C GLN A 306 -13.80 7.03 13.10
N HIS A 307 -14.39 6.95 11.91
CA HIS A 307 -15.01 8.09 11.24
C HIS A 307 -16.20 8.63 12.06
N VAL A 308 -17.03 7.75 12.60
CA VAL A 308 -18.12 8.12 13.51
C VAL A 308 -17.58 8.76 14.79
N ALA A 309 -16.48 8.27 15.35
CA ALA A 309 -15.84 8.87 16.51
C ALA A 309 -15.30 10.28 16.22
N ALA A 310 -14.66 10.49 15.05
CA ALA A 310 -14.18 11.80 14.63
C ALA A 310 -15.33 12.80 14.39
N ILE A 311 -16.43 12.34 13.77
CA ILE A 311 -17.66 13.15 13.64
C ILE A 311 -18.23 13.49 15.02
N LYS A 312 -18.30 12.52 15.93
CA LYS A 312 -18.79 12.76 17.30
C LYS A 312 -17.91 13.75 18.04
N ASP A 313 -16.60 13.67 17.90
CA ASP A 313 -15.65 14.61 18.51
C ASP A 313 -15.82 16.02 17.91
N TRP A 314 -15.94 16.13 16.59
CA TRP A 314 -16.20 17.40 15.91
C TRP A 314 -17.55 18.04 16.26
N LEU A 315 -18.60 17.22 16.41
CA LEU A 315 -19.94 17.66 16.82
C LEU A 315 -20.06 17.87 18.34
N SER A 316 -19.10 17.38 19.13
CA SER A 316 -19.14 17.55 20.57
C SER A 316 -18.85 19.02 20.89
N PRO A 317 -19.64 19.65 21.78
CA PRO A 317 -19.33 21.00 22.22
C PRO A 317 -17.91 21.01 22.83
N PRO A 318 -17.12 22.10 22.64
CA PRO A 318 -15.82 22.22 23.27
C PRO A 318 -15.96 22.00 24.77
N ASP A 319 -15.05 21.21 25.36
CA ASP A 319 -15.03 21.02 26.81
C ASP A 319 -14.98 22.39 27.48
N SER A 320 -16.04 22.71 28.22
CA SER A 320 -16.20 24.01 28.87
C SER A 320 -15.05 24.31 29.82
N SER A 321 -14.40 23.28 30.39
CA SER A 321 -13.23 23.42 31.22
C SER A 321 -12.01 23.93 30.46
N THR A 322 -11.84 23.55 29.19
CA THR A 322 -10.72 23.98 28.34
C THR A 322 -10.84 25.47 28.01
N ASN A 323 -12.02 25.91 27.59
CA ASN A 323 -12.30 27.32 27.35
C ASN A 323 -12.20 28.17 28.62
N THR A 324 -12.67 27.64 29.76
CA THR A 324 -12.59 28.32 31.07
C THR A 324 -11.14 28.48 31.54
N ASN A 325 -10.32 27.44 31.38
CA ASN A 325 -8.91 27.46 31.76
C ASN A 325 -8.09 28.39 30.85
N HIS A 326 -8.37 28.38 29.55
CA HIS A 326 -7.74 29.27 28.59
C HIS A 326 -8.09 30.74 28.85
N ALA A 327 -9.38 31.04 29.11
CA ALA A 327 -9.83 32.38 29.50
C ALA A 327 -9.21 32.83 30.84
N ARG A 328 -9.02 31.92 31.81
CA ARG A 328 -8.32 32.20 33.06
C ARG A 328 -6.85 32.57 32.88
N GLN A 329 -6.17 32.00 31.88
CA GLN A 329 -4.76 32.30 31.60
C GLN A 329 -4.60 33.61 30.82
N LEU A 330 -5.56 33.97 29.97
CA LEU A 330 -5.51 35.17 29.13
C LEU A 330 -6.14 36.41 29.77
N ARG A 331 -6.89 36.28 30.87
CA ARG A 331 -7.47 37.44 31.53
C ARG A 331 -6.38 38.35 32.09
N HIS A 332 -6.55 39.66 31.90
CA HIS A 332 -5.74 40.66 32.58
C HIS A 332 -6.14 40.77 34.05
N GLU A 333 -5.19 41.09 34.92
CA GLU A 333 -5.44 41.37 36.34
C GLU A 333 -6.48 42.49 36.48
N GLY A 334 -7.53 42.29 37.29
CA GLY A 334 -8.67 43.20 37.42
C GLY A 334 -9.86 42.95 36.46
N THR A 335 -9.75 42.00 35.53
CA THR A 335 -10.89 41.62 34.66
C THR A 335 -12.04 41.07 35.52
N GLU A 336 -13.27 41.54 35.28
CA GLU A 336 -14.50 41.22 36.03
C GLU A 336 -14.57 41.69 37.50
N GLU A 337 -13.54 42.34 38.05
CA GLU A 337 -13.59 42.86 39.42
C GLU A 337 -14.72 43.86 39.65
N TRP A 338 -15.07 44.66 38.64
CA TRP A 338 -16.19 45.61 38.73
C TRP A 338 -17.54 44.90 38.96
N PHE A 339 -17.71 43.69 38.41
CA PHE A 339 -18.91 42.87 38.58
C PHE A 339 -18.87 42.12 39.92
N LEU A 340 -17.73 41.49 40.24
CA LEU A 340 -17.53 40.77 41.51
C LEU A 340 -17.62 41.70 42.73
N ASN A 341 -17.25 42.98 42.56
CA ASN A 341 -17.38 44.01 43.59
C ASN A 341 -18.73 44.76 43.54
N SER A 342 -19.61 44.46 42.58
CA SER A 342 -20.92 45.09 42.50
C SER A 342 -21.81 44.63 43.66
N ALA A 343 -22.64 45.56 44.16
CA ALA A 343 -23.61 45.24 45.21
C ALA A 343 -24.58 44.13 44.77
N ALA A 344 -25.00 44.14 43.51
CA ALA A 344 -25.90 43.14 42.94
C ALA A 344 -25.31 41.72 42.99
N PHE A 345 -24.02 41.55 42.69
CA PHE A 345 -23.37 40.23 42.76
C PHE A 345 -23.18 39.77 44.21
N ARG A 346 -22.72 40.66 45.10
CA ARG A 346 -22.49 40.32 46.52
C ARG A 346 -23.79 39.99 47.25
N GLU A 347 -24.88 40.70 46.94
CA GLU A 347 -26.21 40.40 47.48
C GLU A 347 -26.75 39.06 46.98
N TRP A 348 -26.48 38.69 45.72
CA TRP A 348 -26.81 37.37 45.19
C TRP A 348 -26.00 36.25 45.85
N GLU A 349 -24.68 36.44 46.02
CA GLU A 349 -23.78 35.45 46.62
C GLU A 349 -24.18 35.09 48.06
N ILE A 350 -24.63 36.09 48.84
CA ILE A 350 -25.12 35.87 50.22
C ILE A 350 -26.63 35.55 50.28
N GLY A 351 -27.28 35.36 49.13
CA GLY A 351 -28.65 34.85 49.01
C GLY A 351 -29.77 35.86 49.24
N ILE A 352 -29.49 37.16 49.18
CA ILE A 352 -30.46 38.25 49.44
C ILE A 352 -31.31 38.57 48.20
N THR A 353 -30.81 38.35 46.99
CA THR A 353 -31.51 38.62 45.72
C THR A 353 -31.47 37.41 44.76
N SER A 354 -32.46 37.30 43.87
CA SER A 354 -32.55 36.18 42.92
C SER A 354 -31.59 36.34 41.74
N ALA A 355 -31.14 35.22 41.17
CA ALA A 355 -30.14 35.18 40.09
C ALA A 355 -30.52 36.02 38.85
N SER A 356 -31.81 36.21 38.60
CA SER A 356 -32.31 36.98 37.45
C SER A 356 -32.05 38.49 37.54
N VAL A 357 -31.85 39.03 38.74
CA VAL A 357 -31.55 40.46 38.95
C VAL A 357 -30.06 40.75 38.72
N ALA A 358 -29.18 39.87 39.19
CA ALA A 358 -27.73 39.98 38.99
C ALA A 358 -27.33 39.86 37.51
N LEU A 359 -27.96 38.94 36.76
CA LEU A 359 -27.69 38.74 35.34
C LEU A 359 -28.16 39.91 34.44
N ARG A 360 -29.23 40.61 34.82
CA ARG A 360 -29.69 41.82 34.10
C ARG A 360 -28.75 43.01 34.30
N ALA A 361 -28.12 43.14 35.47
CA ALA A 361 -27.13 44.18 35.74
C ALA A 361 -25.83 43.99 34.94
N ALA A 362 -25.51 42.74 34.55
CA ALA A 362 -24.34 42.41 33.72
C ALA A 362 -24.58 42.59 32.20
N GLY A 363 -25.80 42.96 31.77
CA GLY A 363 -26.11 43.20 30.35
C GLY A 363 -26.18 41.94 29.46
N MET A 364 -26.19 40.74 30.05
CA MET A 364 -25.98 39.47 29.31
C MET A 364 -27.25 38.81 28.73
N TRP A 365 -28.40 39.50 28.74
CA TRP A 365 -29.64 38.98 28.13
C TRP A 365 -30.14 39.91 27.01
N GLN A 366 -29.77 39.58 25.77
CA GLN A 366 -30.47 40.00 24.56
C GLN A 366 -30.83 38.74 23.74
N ASP A 367 -32.12 38.51 23.54
CA ASP A 367 -32.67 37.41 22.73
C ASP A 367 -32.18 37.49 21.28
N SER A 368 -31.55 36.42 20.79
CA SER A 368 -31.13 36.26 19.39
C SER A 368 -31.32 34.82 18.92
N SER A 369 -32.55 34.45 18.58
CA SER A 369 -32.85 33.17 17.91
C SER A 369 -32.91 33.37 16.39
N LYS A 370 -31.82 33.09 15.66
CA LYS A 370 -31.86 32.70 14.23
C LYS A 370 -30.62 31.87 13.88
N HIS A 371 -30.80 30.56 13.70
CA HIS A 371 -29.87 29.71 12.94
C HIS A 371 -30.58 29.16 11.72
N ASP A 372 -29.95 29.37 10.57
CA ASP A 372 -30.33 28.93 9.23
C ASP A 372 -29.59 27.61 8.95
N ASP A 373 -30.33 26.57 8.59
CA ASP A 373 -29.85 25.19 8.48
C ASP A 373 -29.93 24.77 7.00
N SER A 374 -28.83 24.91 6.26
CA SER A 374 -28.72 24.45 4.87
C SER A 374 -28.06 23.07 4.82
N ARG A 375 -28.88 22.02 4.83
CA ARG A 375 -28.45 20.65 4.52
C ARG A 375 -28.70 20.33 3.06
N SER A 376 -27.67 19.82 2.40
CA SER A 376 -27.71 19.24 1.06
C SER A 376 -28.66 18.04 1.04
N SER A 377 -29.71 18.11 0.21
CA SER A 377 -30.60 16.99 -0.07
C SER A 377 -30.15 16.26 -1.34
N TYR A 378 -29.97 14.94 -1.25
CA TYR A 378 -29.83 14.09 -2.43
C TYR A 378 -31.22 13.59 -2.84
N GLU A 379 -31.59 13.82 -4.11
CA GLU A 379 -32.85 13.38 -4.71
C GLU A 379 -32.61 12.07 -5.47
N TYR A 380 -33.31 11.00 -5.09
CA TYR A 380 -33.37 9.76 -5.86
C TYR A 380 -34.64 9.77 -6.72
N ARG A 381 -34.49 9.68 -8.04
CA ARG A 381 -35.61 9.47 -8.98
C ARG A 381 -35.36 8.18 -9.78
N PRO A 382 -36.23 7.17 -9.67
CA PRO A 382 -36.14 6.00 -10.52
C PRO A 382 -36.58 6.34 -11.95
N LEU A 383 -35.75 5.99 -12.92
CA LEU A 383 -36.09 5.95 -14.34
C LEU A 383 -36.72 4.58 -14.63
N TYR A 384 -38.02 4.57 -14.89
CA TYR A 384 -38.67 3.41 -15.51
C TYR A 384 -38.57 3.59 -17.03
N ASN A 385 -37.91 2.64 -17.69
CA ASN A 385 -37.92 2.57 -19.15
C ASN A 385 -39.26 1.99 -19.63
N PRO A 386 -39.88 2.57 -20.67
CA PRO A 386 -41.13 2.09 -21.26
C PRO A 386 -41.00 0.75 -21.98
#